data_AF-R9INB3-F1
#
_entry.id   AF-R9INB3-F1
#
_cell.length_a   1.000
_cell.length_b   1.000
_cell.length_c   1.000
_cell.angle_alpha   90.00
_cell.angle_beta   90.00
_cell.angle_gamma   90.00
#
_symmetry.space_group_name_H-M   'P 1'
#
loop_
_entity.id
_entity.type
_entity.pdbx_description
1 polymer ?
#
loop_
_entity_poly.entity_id
_entity_poly.type
_entity_poly.pdbx_seq_one_letter_code
_entity_poly.pdbx_strand_id
1 'polypeptide(L)'
;MMILRCLMKKIEVSYYEQKTFWSLCSYMVRSRRGIEMLVNLINISYCAMKLLPYQDEAFFKYQTESVQEFRFALSEQIRQQVFYAIFVEKVETSIKSNALINALKQLIKKQGHHL
;
A
#
# COMPACT_ATOMS: atom_id res chain seq x y z
N MET A 1 -28.41 -28.34 -7.14
CA MET A 1 -29.02 -26.99 -7.01
C MET A 1 -28.48 -26.17 -5.82
N MET A 2 -28.19 -26.79 -4.66
CA MET A 2 -27.69 -26.08 -3.46
C MET A 2 -26.31 -25.42 -3.63
N ILE A 3 -25.39 -26.09 -4.33
CA ILE A 3 -24.02 -25.60 -4.59
C ILE A 3 -24.02 -24.30 -5.41
N LEU A 4 -24.87 -24.20 -6.44
CA LEU A 4 -24.98 -23.01 -7.29
C LEU A 4 -25.44 -21.78 -6.50
N ARG A 5 -26.40 -21.98 -5.58
CA ARG A 5 -26.91 -20.91 -4.71
C ARG A 5 -25.85 -20.42 -3.72
N CYS A 6 -25.03 -21.32 -3.18
CA CYS A 6 -23.90 -20.96 -2.32
C CYS A 6 -22.83 -20.16 -3.08
N LEU A 7 -22.54 -20.51 -4.33
CA LEU A 7 -21.59 -19.76 -5.19
C LEU A 7 -22.08 -18.34 -5.47
N MET A 8 -23.37 -18.19 -5.81
CA MET A 8 -23.96 -16.86 -6.06
C MET A 8 -23.88 -15.94 -4.85
N LYS A 9 -24.16 -16.45 -3.64
CA LYS A 9 -24.02 -15.68 -2.40
C LYS A 9 -22.57 -15.26 -2.14
N LYS A 10 -21.59 -16.13 -2.45
CA LYS A 10 -20.16 -15.79 -2.31
C LYS A 10 -19.74 -14.69 -3.29
N ILE A 11 -20.24 -14.72 -4.52
CA ILE A 11 -19.99 -13.69 -5.54
C ILE A 11 -20.61 -12.36 -5.11
N GLU A 12 -21.84 -12.39 -4.60
CA GLU A 12 -22.55 -11.21 -4.10
C GLU A 12 -21.80 -10.55 -2.94
N VAL A 13 -21.43 -11.33 -1.91
CA VAL A 13 -20.64 -10.83 -0.78
C VAL A 13 -19.31 -10.23 -1.28
N SER A 14 -18.61 -10.92 -2.19
CA SER A 14 -17.37 -10.40 -2.75
C SER A 14 -17.56 -9.09 -3.53
N TYR A 15 -18.67 -8.94 -4.26
CA TYR A 15 -18.99 -7.72 -4.98
C TYR A 15 -19.20 -6.53 -4.03
N TYR A 16 -19.93 -6.73 -2.93
CA TYR A 16 -20.13 -5.68 -1.94
C TYR A 16 -18.83 -5.34 -1.19
N GLU A 17 -18.02 -6.35 -0.84
CA GLU A 17 -16.71 -6.15 -0.20
C GLU A 17 -15.78 -5.32 -1.09
N GLN A 18 -15.73 -5.62 -2.40
CA GLN A 18 -14.94 -4.86 -3.39
C GLN A 18 -15.36 -3.39 -3.48
N LYS A 19 -16.68 -3.13 -3.50
CA LYS A 19 -17.21 -1.77 -3.59
C LYS A 19 -16.77 -0.89 -2.41
N THR A 20 -16.56 -1.50 -1.25
CA THR A 20 -16.15 -0.83 0.00
C THR A 20 -14.67 -1.04 0.37
N PHE A 21 -13.90 -1.68 -0.52
CA PHE A 21 -12.58 -2.23 -0.20
C PHE A 21 -11.57 -1.13 0.18
N TRP A 22 -11.34 -0.19 -0.72
CA TRP A 22 -10.64 1.04 -0.40
C TRP A 22 -11.45 2.19 -0.93
N SER A 23 -11.25 3.38 -0.38
CA SER A 23 -11.87 4.61 -0.89
C SER A 23 -11.38 4.99 -2.30
N LEU A 24 -10.79 4.07 -3.07
CA LEU A 24 -10.45 4.25 -4.48
C LEU A 24 -11.65 4.68 -5.32
N CYS A 25 -12.85 4.19 -4.96
CA CYS A 25 -14.11 4.59 -5.59
C CYS A 25 -14.56 6.02 -5.26
N SER A 26 -13.90 6.76 -4.36
CA SER A 26 -14.22 8.17 -4.10
C SER A 26 -13.68 9.09 -5.20
N TYR A 27 -12.79 8.59 -6.05
CA TYR A 27 -12.20 9.36 -7.14
C TYR A 27 -13.14 9.41 -8.35
N MET A 28 -13.53 10.62 -8.77
CA MET A 28 -14.46 10.82 -9.88
C MET A 28 -13.73 10.74 -11.23
N VAL A 29 -13.74 9.56 -11.86
CA VAL A 29 -13.21 9.36 -13.22
C VAL A 29 -14.34 9.44 -14.24
N ARG A 30 -14.20 10.31 -15.27
CA ARG A 30 -15.25 10.54 -16.27
C ARG A 30 -14.97 9.91 -17.64
N SER A 31 -13.75 9.46 -17.91
CA SER A 31 -13.42 8.79 -19.17
C SER A 31 -13.76 7.30 -19.08
N ARG A 32 -14.32 6.73 -20.16
CA ARG A 32 -14.62 5.28 -20.24
C ARG A 32 -13.39 4.44 -19.91
N ARG A 33 -12.24 4.77 -20.51
CA ARG A 33 -10.96 4.11 -20.27
C ARG A 33 -10.52 4.22 -18.82
N GLY A 34 -10.69 5.38 -18.20
CA GLY A 34 -10.30 5.58 -16.80
C GLY A 34 -11.20 4.81 -15.83
N ILE A 35 -12.51 4.74 -16.10
CA ILE A 35 -13.45 3.92 -15.32
C ILE A 35 -13.07 2.44 -15.41
N GLU A 36 -12.79 1.95 -16.62
CA GLU A 36 -12.36 0.57 -16.84
C GLU A 36 -11.06 0.24 -16.10
N MET A 37 -10.07 1.12 -16.18
CA MET A 37 -8.81 0.96 -15.43
C MET A 37 -9.03 0.96 -13.92
N LEU A 38 -9.89 1.85 -13.39
CA LEU A 38 -10.19 1.92 -11.96
C LEU A 38 -10.87 0.64 -11.47
N VAL A 39 -11.87 0.14 -12.21
CA VAL A 39 -12.56 -1.12 -11.88
C VAL A 39 -11.58 -2.29 -11.91
N ASN A 40 -10.73 -2.38 -12.94
CA ASN A 40 -9.72 -3.43 -13.03
C ASN A 40 -8.71 -3.37 -11.87
N LEU A 41 -8.25 -2.17 -11.51
CA LEU A 41 -7.34 -1.97 -10.38
C LEU A 41 -7.97 -2.43 -9.07
N ILE A 42 -9.23 -2.06 -8.80
CA ILE A 42 -9.95 -2.48 -7.59
C ILE A 42 -10.07 -4.00 -7.55
N ASN A 43 -10.44 -4.64 -8.65
CA ASN A 43 -10.60 -6.08 -8.74
C ASN A 43 -9.27 -6.81 -8.48
N ILE A 44 -8.18 -6.39 -9.13
CA ILE A 44 -6.86 -6.99 -8.94
C ILE A 44 -6.38 -6.78 -7.50
N SER A 45 -6.52 -5.57 -6.97
CA SER A 45 -6.08 -5.23 -5.61
C SER A 45 -6.81 -6.06 -4.55
N TYR A 46 -8.12 -6.22 -4.70
CA TYR A 46 -8.93 -7.02 -3.80
C TYR A 46 -8.59 -8.51 -3.88
N CYS A 47 -8.43 -9.05 -5.09
CA CYS A 47 -8.00 -10.44 -5.29
C CYS A 47 -6.62 -10.69 -4.69
N ALA A 48 -5.66 -9.79 -4.94
CA ALA A 48 -4.32 -9.86 -4.39
C ALA A 48 -4.36 -9.85 -2.85
N MET A 49 -5.17 -8.97 -2.25
CA MET A 49 -5.37 -9.01 -0.80
C MET A 49 -5.91 -10.37 -0.35
N LYS A 50 -7.01 -10.87 -0.92
CA LYS A 50 -7.60 -12.14 -0.47
C LYS A 50 -6.63 -13.33 -0.57
N LEU A 51 -5.71 -13.31 -1.52
CA LEU A 51 -4.70 -14.35 -1.72
C LEU A 51 -3.48 -14.20 -0.81
N LEU A 52 -3.17 -12.98 -0.37
CA LEU A 52 -1.95 -12.67 0.37
C LEU A 52 -1.76 -13.52 1.66
N PRO A 53 -2.79 -13.76 2.50
CA PRO A 53 -2.68 -14.63 3.67
C PRO A 53 -2.33 -16.09 3.35
N TYR A 54 -2.48 -16.53 2.11
CA TYR A 54 -2.16 -17.90 1.69
C TYR A 54 -0.78 -17.99 1.03
N GLN A 55 -0.19 -16.87 0.64
CA GLN A 55 1.08 -16.81 -0.07
C GLN A 55 2.26 -16.43 0.82
N ASP A 56 2.01 -15.67 1.89
CA ASP A 56 3.05 -15.12 2.75
C ASP A 56 2.77 -15.45 4.23
N GLU A 57 3.73 -16.12 4.86
CA GLU A 57 3.67 -16.58 6.25
C GLU A 57 3.42 -15.43 7.24
N ALA A 58 3.88 -14.20 6.91
CA ALA A 58 3.65 -13.02 7.74
C ALA A 58 2.16 -12.69 7.92
N PHE A 59 1.31 -13.17 7.00
CA PHE A 59 -0.12 -12.91 6.98
C PHE A 59 -0.98 -14.15 7.28
N PHE A 60 -0.40 -15.30 7.61
CA PHE A 60 -1.15 -16.54 7.86
C PHE A 60 -2.24 -16.41 8.92
N LYS A 61 -1.99 -15.61 9.96
CA LYS A 61 -2.99 -15.33 11.00
C LYS A 61 -4.29 -14.75 10.46
N TYR A 62 -4.27 -14.11 9.29
CA TYR A 62 -5.44 -13.48 8.67
C TYR A 62 -6.26 -14.41 7.77
N GLN A 63 -5.88 -15.70 7.63
CA GLN A 63 -6.68 -16.67 6.86
C GLN A 63 -8.06 -16.92 7.49
N THR A 64 -8.16 -16.83 8.83
CA THR A 64 -9.39 -17.05 9.60
C THR A 64 -10.08 -15.77 10.05
N GLU A 65 -9.42 -14.63 9.89
CA GLU A 65 -9.93 -13.32 10.32
C GLU A 65 -10.91 -12.73 9.31
N SER A 66 -11.62 -11.67 9.74
CA SER A 66 -12.48 -10.96 8.81
C SER A 66 -11.67 -10.22 7.74
N VAL A 67 -12.29 -10.10 6.57
CA VAL A 67 -11.75 -9.37 5.42
C VAL A 67 -11.47 -7.91 5.78
N GLN A 68 -12.28 -7.34 6.67
CA GLN A 68 -12.18 -5.95 7.11
C GLN A 68 -10.98 -5.73 8.03
N GLU A 69 -10.73 -6.65 8.96
CA GLU A 69 -9.57 -6.61 9.85
C GLU A 69 -8.27 -6.75 9.06
N PHE A 70 -8.23 -7.72 8.14
CA PHE A 70 -7.04 -7.91 7.32
C PHE A 70 -6.75 -6.68 6.45
N ARG A 71 -7.79 -6.14 5.81
CA ARG A 71 -7.71 -4.90 5.03
C ARG A 71 -7.19 -3.73 5.84
N PHE A 72 -7.63 -3.57 7.09
CA PHE A 72 -7.15 -2.51 7.97
C PHE A 72 -5.67 -2.68 8.31
N ALA A 73 -5.27 -3.89 8.73
CA ALA A 73 -3.88 -4.21 9.06
C ALA A 73 -2.94 -4.04 7.85
N LEU A 74 -3.36 -4.52 6.67
CA LEU A 74 -2.59 -4.35 5.44
C LEU A 74 -2.47 -2.87 5.06
N SER A 75 -3.54 -2.08 5.22
CA SER A 75 -3.51 -0.63 4.94
C SER A 75 -2.52 0.10 5.85
N GLU A 76 -2.44 -0.27 7.13
CA GLU A 76 -1.45 0.28 8.07
C GLU A 76 -0.02 -0.05 7.63
N GLN A 77 0.26 -1.30 7.27
CA GLN A 77 1.58 -1.70 6.79
C GLN A 77 1.98 -0.97 5.50
N ILE A 78 1.07 -0.83 4.54
CA ILE A 78 1.31 -0.06 3.31
C ILE A 78 1.62 1.40 3.64
N ARG A 79 0.84 2.03 4.54
CA ARG A 79 1.09 3.41 4.97
C ARG A 79 2.47 3.58 5.59
N GLN A 80 2.87 2.65 6.45
CA GLN A 80 4.20 2.65 7.08
C GLN A 80 5.30 2.51 6.03
N GLN A 81 5.19 1.53 5.11
CA GLN A 81 6.19 1.32 4.07
C GLN A 81 6.32 2.54 3.14
N VAL A 82 5.20 3.14 2.72
CA VAL A 82 5.21 4.36 1.90
C VAL A 82 5.87 5.51 2.65
N PHE A 83 5.56 5.69 3.94
CA PHE A 83 6.20 6.70 4.78
C PHE A 83 7.71 6.48 4.87
N TYR A 84 8.15 5.25 5.16
CA TYR A 84 9.58 4.91 5.23
C TYR A 84 10.29 5.12 3.90
N ALA A 85 9.69 4.71 2.78
CA ALA A 85 10.27 4.91 1.44
C ALA A 85 10.46 6.41 1.14
N ILE A 86 9.43 7.24 1.39
CA ILE A 86 9.52 8.69 1.22
C ILE A 86 10.55 9.30 2.17
N PHE A 87 10.62 8.84 3.42
CA PHE A 87 11.58 9.32 4.39
C PHE A 87 13.02 9.02 3.95
N VAL A 88 13.30 7.78 3.56
CA VAL A 88 14.62 7.36 3.06
C VAL A 88 15.00 8.16 1.82
N GLU A 89 14.08 8.34 0.86
CA GLU A 89 14.32 9.16 -0.33
C GLU A 89 14.69 10.60 0.04
N LYS A 90 13.97 11.21 0.99
CA LYS A 90 14.26 12.57 1.48
C LYS A 90 15.61 12.66 2.20
N VAL A 91 15.95 11.67 3.03
CA VAL A 91 17.24 11.62 3.71
C VAL A 91 18.37 11.46 2.70
N GLU A 92 18.23 10.53 1.74
CA GLU A 92 19.23 10.27 0.72
C GLU A 92 19.47 11.50 -0.17
N THR A 93 18.41 12.17 -0.61
CA THR A 93 18.52 13.42 -1.38
C THR A 93 19.14 14.55 -0.55
N SER A 94 18.84 14.63 0.75
CA SER A 94 19.47 15.60 1.65
C SER A 94 20.97 15.34 1.83
N ILE A 95 21.39 14.09 2.04
CA ILE A 95 22.80 13.70 2.21
C ILE A 95 23.56 13.88 0.90
N LYS A 96 22.96 13.52 -0.23
CA LYS A 96 23.52 13.74 -1.57
C LYS A 96 23.53 15.21 -1.99
N SER A 97 22.91 16.11 -1.22
CA SER A 97 23.01 17.54 -1.49
C SER A 97 24.46 17.99 -1.34
N ASN A 98 25.08 18.40 -2.44
CA ASN A 98 26.43 18.97 -2.46
C ASN A 98 26.59 20.11 -1.43
N ALA A 99 25.50 20.82 -1.12
CA ALA A 99 25.51 21.87 -0.10
C ALA A 99 25.78 21.31 1.31
N LEU A 100 25.16 20.19 1.69
CA LEU A 100 25.39 19.53 2.98
C LEU A 100 26.77 18.88 3.05
N ILE A 101 27.21 18.21 1.97
CA ILE A 101 28.56 17.65 1.88
C ILE A 101 29.62 18.77 2.02
N ASN A 102 29.41 19.91 1.36
CA ASN A 102 30.31 21.05 1.46
C ASN A 102 30.28 21.68 2.86
N ALA A 103 29.09 21.80 3.48
CA ALA A 103 28.97 22.28 4.86
C ALA A 103 29.70 21.37 5.85
N LEU A 104 29.61 20.05 5.69
CA LEU A 104 30.33 19.07 6.51
C LEU A 104 31.85 19.14 6.30
N LYS A 105 32.32 19.26 5.05
CA LYS A 105 33.74 19.50 4.76
C LYS A 105 34.26 20.78 5.41
N GLN A 106 33.47 21.85 5.39
CA GLN A 106 33.82 23.11 6.05
C GLN A 106 33.85 22.98 7.58
N LEU A 107 32.92 22.21 8.17
CA LEU A 107 32.87 21.96 9.60
C LEU A 107 34.10 21.18 10.09
N ILE A 108 34.47 20.11 9.38
CA ILE A 108 35.67 19.30 9.67
C ILE A 108 36.93 20.15 9.54
N LYS A 109 37.01 21.00 8.49
CA LYS A 109 38.13 21.93 8.30
C LYS A 109 38.24 22.96 9.44
N LYS A 110 37.11 23.45 9.95
CA LYS A 110 37.09 24.35 11.13
C LYS A 110 37.52 23.64 12.41
N GLN A 111 37.07 22.40 12.64
CA GLN A 111 37.47 21.63 13.83
C GLN A 111 38.95 21.22 13.80
N GLY A 112 39.50 20.91 12.63
CA GLY A 112 40.92 20.60 12.47
C GLY A 112 41.88 21.81 12.54
N HIS A 113 41.36 23.04 12.50
CA HIS A 113 42.16 24.26 12.73
C HIS A 113 42.16 24.73 14.20
N HIS A 114 41.41 24.05 15.08
CA HIS A 114 41.34 24.32 16.52
C HIS A 114 42.11 23.28 17.37
N LEU A 115 42.89 22.39 16.73
CA LEU A 115 43.92 21.53 17.31
C LEU A 115 45.29 21.98 16.77
#